data_AF-A0A317G591-F1
#
_entry.id   AF-A0A317G591-F1
#
_cell.length_a   1.000
_cell.length_b   1.000
_cell.length_c   1.000
_cell.angle_alpha   90.00
_cell.angle_beta   90.00
_cell.angle_gamma   90.00
#
_symmetry.space_group_name_H-M   'P 1'
#
loop_
_entity.id
_entity.type
_entity.pdbx_description
1 polymer ?
#
loop_
_entity_poly.entity_id
_entity_poly.type
_entity_poly.pdbx_seq_one_letter_code
_entity_poly.pdbx_strand_id
1 'polypeptide(L)'
;MYIWRRLTGSRRSASSFVPKSSMRNTKFKGRCTLSLSTVNAFKHMESAGNVVLDDKQLAALQKTLNMILADIISVCEENNITYTLGGGSALGAVRHHGFIPWDDDIDINMPRRDYDVFIPLFTRKFGWKYWIHTPQGTKGYNLLLSRIRLKGTSVVTREDFKNKEAGAFIDLFVMENTFNNALARNLHGLACCGLGFLVSCRKFYRDRKQMMKMAADSGEAGMAKVFKMKIAIGFLISFISLDTLVRIGDNVNRICKNDHSKYVTVPTGRKYFFGEMYLRKDVCRTRKVLYDGNLYRVPRNIDLYLKNLYGDYMKLPSPDQIEKHIFFKPFYLSLEEKSSIEKR
;
A
#
# COMPACT_ATOMS: atom_id res chain seq x y z
N MET A 1 30.43 -58.24 -8.41
CA MET A 1 31.34 -59.06 -9.24
C MET A 1 31.05 -58.68 -10.69
N TYR A 2 32.09 -58.33 -11.47
CA TYR A 2 32.08 -57.72 -12.81
C TYR A 2 31.68 -56.24 -12.91
N ILE A 3 32.35 -55.39 -13.68
CA ILE A 3 33.79 -55.08 -13.87
C ILE A 3 33.76 -53.71 -14.59
N TRP A 4 34.58 -52.80 -14.11
CA TRP A 4 34.90 -51.50 -14.71
C TRP A 4 35.52 -51.67 -16.12
N ARG A 5 35.13 -50.84 -17.10
CA ARG A 5 35.98 -50.50 -18.24
C ARG A 5 35.93 -49.01 -18.57
N ARG A 6 37.05 -48.33 -18.30
CA ARG A 6 37.46 -47.06 -18.90
C ARG A 6 37.75 -47.29 -20.39
N LEU A 7 37.33 -46.37 -21.24
CA LEU A 7 38.05 -46.04 -22.47
C LEU A 7 38.17 -44.52 -22.60
N THR A 8 39.42 -44.11 -22.70
CA THR A 8 39.94 -42.77 -22.98
C THR A 8 39.80 -42.46 -24.46
N GLY A 9 39.44 -41.21 -24.81
CA GLY A 9 39.49 -40.71 -26.18
C GLY A 9 39.40 -39.20 -26.20
N SER A 10 40.55 -38.54 -26.27
CA SER A 10 40.70 -37.09 -26.42
C SER A 10 40.19 -36.60 -27.78
N ARG A 11 39.50 -35.45 -27.82
CA ARG A 11 39.63 -34.47 -28.90
C ARG A 11 39.29 -33.07 -28.38
N ARG A 12 40.10 -32.11 -28.81
CA ARG A 12 40.18 -30.71 -28.36
C ARG A 12 39.08 -29.84 -28.95
N SER A 13 38.82 -28.75 -28.22
CA SER A 13 38.45 -27.38 -28.64
C SER A 13 37.16 -27.15 -29.44
N ALA A 14 36.20 -26.52 -28.78
CA ALA A 14 35.60 -25.27 -29.25
C ALA A 14 34.99 -24.54 -28.05
N SER A 15 35.68 -23.51 -27.57
CA SER A 15 35.24 -22.58 -26.54
C SER A 15 34.17 -21.65 -27.11
N SER A 16 32.89 -21.89 -26.81
CA SER A 16 31.82 -20.92 -27.07
C SER A 16 31.67 -19.99 -25.86
N PHE A 17 32.25 -18.81 -26.03
CA PHE A 17 32.20 -17.64 -25.18
C PHE A 17 30.74 -17.23 -24.90
N VAL A 18 30.26 -17.41 -23.67
CA VAL A 18 29.01 -16.79 -23.19
C VAL A 18 29.40 -15.52 -22.43
N PRO A 19 29.07 -14.31 -22.89
CA PRO A 19 29.39 -13.10 -22.13
C PRO A 19 28.48 -13.04 -20.90
N LYS A 20 29.05 -13.29 -19.71
CA LYS A 20 28.49 -12.84 -18.44
C LYS A 20 28.51 -11.31 -18.45
N SER A 21 27.39 -10.67 -18.78
CA SER A 21 27.22 -9.23 -18.54
C SER A 21 27.09 -9.00 -17.03
N SER A 22 28.24 -8.85 -16.37
CA SER A 22 28.31 -8.30 -15.02
C SER A 22 27.88 -6.84 -15.07
N MET A 23 26.59 -6.55 -14.85
CA MET A 23 26.18 -5.20 -14.46
C MET A 23 26.75 -4.96 -13.06
N ARG A 24 27.94 -4.36 -13.04
CA ARG A 24 28.52 -3.76 -11.83
C ARG A 24 27.55 -2.68 -11.37
N ASN A 25 26.85 -2.95 -10.27
CA ASN A 25 26.18 -1.94 -9.46
C ASN A 25 27.27 -0.98 -8.94
N THR A 26 27.51 0.10 -9.66
CA THR A 26 28.25 1.25 -9.15
C THR A 26 27.42 1.88 -8.04
N LYS A 27 27.77 1.52 -6.79
CA LYS A 27 27.33 2.27 -5.61
C LYS A 27 27.88 3.69 -5.73
N PHE A 28 27.04 4.63 -6.18
CA PHE A 28 27.25 6.04 -5.96
C PHE A 28 27.09 6.32 -4.46
N LYS A 29 28.20 6.25 -3.71
CA LYS A 29 28.34 6.90 -2.40
C LYS A 29 28.64 8.38 -2.67
N GLY A 30 27.83 9.28 -2.11
CA GLY A 30 28.14 10.70 -2.03
C GLY A 30 27.20 11.63 -2.80
N ARG A 31 26.02 11.89 -2.23
CA ARG A 31 25.40 13.22 -2.21
C ARG A 31 24.34 13.18 -1.11
N CYS A 32 24.34 14.18 -0.24
CA CYS A 32 23.19 14.47 0.62
C CYS A 32 22.05 14.94 -0.31
N THR A 33 21.41 14.00 -0.99
CA THR A 33 20.16 14.23 -1.70
C THR A 33 19.10 14.37 -0.62
N LEU A 34 18.48 15.55 -0.50
CA LEU A 34 17.26 15.67 0.28
C LEU A 34 16.25 14.69 -0.34
N SER A 35 16.11 13.53 0.30
CA SER A 35 15.03 12.61 -0.02
C SER A 35 13.74 13.33 0.33
N LEU A 36 12.95 13.68 -0.68
CA LEU A 36 11.61 14.28 -0.48
C LEU A 36 10.58 13.21 -0.07
N SER A 37 11.01 11.95 0.11
CA SER A 37 10.18 10.91 0.70
C SER A 37 9.96 11.22 2.17
N THR A 38 8.69 11.37 2.52
CA THR A 38 8.25 11.60 3.90
C THR A 38 7.81 10.30 4.58
N VAL A 39 7.90 9.15 3.91
CA VAL A 39 7.42 7.87 4.43
C VAL A 39 8.10 7.54 5.75
N ASN A 40 9.43 7.68 5.85
CA ASN A 40 10.17 7.40 7.08
C ASN A 40 9.93 8.47 8.17
N ALA A 41 9.78 9.73 7.78
CA ALA A 41 9.52 10.85 8.69
C ALA A 41 8.24 10.67 9.53
N PHE A 42 7.28 9.88 9.03
CA PHE A 42 6.00 9.69 9.72
C PHE A 42 5.90 8.37 10.49
N LYS A 43 6.90 7.49 10.44
CA LYS A 43 6.86 6.18 11.12
C LYS A 43 7.08 6.27 12.62
N HIS A 44 7.74 7.35 13.07
CA HIS A 44 8.16 7.54 14.46
C HIS A 44 7.61 8.84 15.05
N MET A 45 6.62 9.45 14.39
CA MET A 45 6.14 10.77 14.78
C MET A 45 5.07 10.64 15.87
N GLU A 46 5.41 11.07 17.07
CA GLU A 46 4.46 11.30 18.15
C GLU A 46 4.06 12.79 18.11
N SER A 47 2.78 13.08 17.90
CA SER A 47 2.26 14.46 17.84
C SER A 47 1.23 14.70 18.92
N ALA A 48 1.18 15.93 19.43
CA ALA A 48 0.23 16.30 20.48
C ALA A 48 -1.22 16.20 19.96
N GLY A 49 -1.97 15.21 20.45
CA GLY A 49 -3.35 14.91 20.05
C GLY A 49 -3.57 13.52 19.44
N ASN A 50 -2.51 12.71 19.31
CA ASN A 50 -2.60 11.33 18.84
C ASN A 50 -3.40 10.44 19.81
N VAL A 51 -4.16 9.51 19.27
CA VAL A 51 -4.73 8.38 20.02
C VAL A 51 -3.76 7.23 19.90
N VAL A 52 -3.17 6.82 21.03
CA VAL A 52 -2.42 5.57 21.14
C VAL A 52 -3.42 4.53 21.62
N LEU A 53 -3.63 3.49 20.82
CA LEU A 53 -4.53 2.40 21.19
C LEU A 53 -3.88 1.55 22.28
N ASP A 54 -4.63 1.27 23.34
CA ASP A 54 -4.27 0.19 24.26
C ASP A 54 -4.50 -1.19 23.61
N ASP A 55 -3.99 -2.26 24.23
CA ASP A 55 -4.10 -3.62 23.69
C ASP A 55 -5.54 -4.07 23.47
N LYS A 56 -6.48 -3.61 24.32
CA LYS A 56 -7.91 -3.95 24.20
C LYS A 56 -8.54 -3.23 23.00
N GLN A 57 -8.22 -1.96 22.81
CA GLN A 57 -8.66 -1.16 21.67
C GLN A 57 -8.08 -1.70 20.36
N LEU A 58 -6.80 -2.07 20.36
CA LEU A 58 -6.15 -2.68 19.20
C LEU A 58 -6.80 -4.02 18.83
N ALA A 59 -7.01 -4.91 19.79
CA ALA A 59 -7.68 -6.19 19.56
C ALA A 59 -9.13 -6.00 19.05
N ALA A 60 -9.86 -5.01 19.59
CA ALA A 60 -11.20 -4.67 19.12
C ALA A 60 -11.19 -4.12 17.68
N LEU A 61 -10.20 -3.32 17.32
CA LEU A 61 -10.00 -2.83 15.97
C LEU A 61 -9.68 -4.00 15.01
N GLN A 62 -8.72 -4.86 15.35
CA GLN A 62 -8.38 -6.05 14.55
C GLN A 62 -9.60 -6.95 14.29
N LYS A 63 -10.40 -7.21 15.33
CA LYS A 63 -11.67 -7.95 15.18
C LYS A 63 -12.65 -7.25 14.23
N THR A 64 -12.77 -5.92 14.35
CA THR A 64 -13.60 -5.12 13.46
C THR A 64 -13.12 -5.23 12.03
N LEU A 65 -11.81 -5.10 11.78
CA LEU A 65 -11.20 -5.21 10.46
C LEU A 65 -11.40 -6.60 9.84
N ASN A 66 -11.28 -7.68 10.63
CA ASN A 66 -11.57 -9.04 10.15
C ASN A 66 -13.02 -9.23 9.69
N MET A 67 -13.98 -8.58 10.36
CA MET A 67 -15.37 -8.57 9.89
C MET A 67 -15.50 -7.82 8.54
N ILE A 68 -14.84 -6.67 8.38
CA ILE A 68 -14.84 -5.95 7.09
C ILE A 68 -14.21 -6.81 6.00
N LEU A 69 -13.09 -7.48 6.30
CA LEU A 69 -12.41 -8.36 5.37
C LEU A 69 -13.33 -9.51 4.92
N ALA A 70 -14.03 -10.16 5.86
CA ALA A 70 -14.97 -11.23 5.54
C ALA A 70 -16.08 -10.76 4.59
N ASP A 71 -16.66 -9.57 4.82
CA ASP A 71 -17.68 -9.00 3.94
C ASP A 71 -17.14 -8.71 2.53
N ILE A 72 -15.92 -8.16 2.42
CA ILE A 72 -15.23 -7.95 1.15
C ILE A 72 -15.02 -9.28 0.42
N ILE A 73 -14.46 -10.27 1.12
CA ILE A 73 -14.12 -11.57 0.52
C ILE A 73 -15.39 -12.31 0.09
N SER A 74 -16.52 -12.15 0.80
CA SER A 74 -17.81 -12.73 0.38
C SER A 74 -18.18 -12.29 -1.04
N VAL A 75 -18.06 -10.98 -1.33
CA VAL A 75 -18.33 -10.44 -2.68
C VAL A 75 -17.33 -10.97 -3.68
N CYS A 76 -16.05 -11.08 -3.28
CA CYS A 76 -15.02 -11.58 -4.17
C CYS A 76 -15.25 -13.04 -4.57
N GLU A 77 -15.55 -13.92 -3.62
CA GLU A 77 -15.77 -15.34 -3.87
C GLU A 77 -17.07 -15.58 -4.66
N GLU A 78 -18.17 -14.91 -4.30
CA GLU A 78 -19.46 -15.03 -5.01
C GLU A 78 -19.38 -14.62 -6.49
N ASN A 79 -18.47 -13.71 -6.83
CA ASN A 79 -18.37 -13.12 -8.17
C ASN A 79 -17.08 -13.48 -8.91
N ASN A 80 -16.30 -14.45 -8.40
CA ASN A 80 -15.01 -14.88 -8.97
C ASN A 80 -14.02 -13.72 -9.19
N ILE A 81 -13.99 -12.75 -8.28
CA ILE A 81 -13.11 -11.59 -8.32
C ILE A 81 -11.78 -11.96 -7.67
N THR A 82 -10.69 -11.73 -8.39
CA THR A 82 -9.35 -11.98 -7.87
C THR A 82 -8.93 -10.90 -6.89
N TYR A 83 -8.48 -11.32 -5.71
CA TYR A 83 -7.83 -10.46 -4.72
C TYR A 83 -6.67 -11.21 -4.08
N THR A 84 -5.80 -10.47 -3.40
CA THR A 84 -4.82 -11.03 -2.46
C THR A 84 -4.71 -10.14 -1.22
N LEU A 85 -4.38 -10.71 -0.07
CA LEU A 85 -3.84 -9.92 1.04
C LEU A 85 -2.56 -9.20 0.55
N GLY A 86 -2.40 -7.95 0.95
CA GLY A 86 -1.25 -7.10 0.63
C GLY A 86 -0.40 -6.78 1.85
N GLY A 87 0.78 -6.19 1.61
CA GLY A 87 1.56 -5.52 2.64
C GLY A 87 1.75 -6.32 3.94
N GLY A 88 1.41 -5.66 5.06
CA GLY A 88 1.50 -6.22 6.41
C GLY A 88 0.57 -7.40 6.62
N SER A 89 -0.62 -7.38 6.02
CA SER A 89 -1.62 -8.46 6.13
C SER A 89 -1.14 -9.77 5.48
N ALA A 90 -0.47 -9.68 4.33
CA ALA A 90 0.13 -10.84 3.67
C ALA A 90 1.31 -11.41 4.50
N LEU A 91 2.10 -10.52 5.12
CA LEU A 91 3.17 -10.90 6.03
C LEU A 91 2.60 -11.58 7.29
N GLY A 92 1.54 -11.03 7.87
CA GLY A 92 0.80 -11.60 9.00
C GLY A 92 0.30 -13.01 8.70
N ALA A 93 -0.32 -13.23 7.54
CA ALA A 93 -0.78 -14.55 7.11
C ALA A 93 0.32 -15.60 7.09
N VAL A 94 1.50 -15.24 6.56
CA VAL A 94 2.63 -16.18 6.42
C VAL A 94 3.37 -16.39 7.73
N ARG A 95 3.61 -15.32 8.51
CA ARG A 95 4.50 -15.33 9.67
C ARG A 95 3.77 -15.59 10.99
N HIS A 96 2.52 -15.13 11.12
CA HIS A 96 1.75 -15.19 12.36
C HIS A 96 0.41 -15.93 12.21
N HIS A 97 0.06 -16.37 10.99
CA HIS A 97 -1.23 -17.01 10.69
C HIS A 97 -2.46 -16.14 11.04
N GLY A 98 -2.29 -14.82 10.98
CA GLY A 98 -3.30 -13.82 11.35
C GLY A 98 -2.69 -12.43 11.36
N PHE A 99 -3.25 -11.53 12.16
CA PHE A 99 -2.66 -10.21 12.39
C PHE A 99 -1.23 -10.32 12.94
N ILE A 100 -0.37 -9.40 12.52
CA ILE A 100 0.85 -9.14 13.28
C ILE A 100 0.42 -8.43 14.58
N PRO A 101 0.93 -8.81 15.77
CA PRO A 101 0.34 -8.38 17.05
C PRO A 101 0.18 -6.87 17.24
N TRP A 102 1.09 -6.07 16.67
CA TRP A 102 1.12 -4.62 16.79
C TRP A 102 0.52 -3.88 15.59
N ASP A 103 -0.01 -4.60 14.61
CA ASP A 103 -0.51 -4.07 13.35
C ASP A 103 -2.00 -3.72 13.48
N ASP A 104 -2.43 -2.64 12.84
CA ASP A 104 -3.72 -1.98 13.08
C ASP A 104 -4.51 -1.73 11.78
N ASP A 105 -4.07 -2.28 10.65
CA ASP A 105 -4.71 -2.16 9.35
C ASP A 105 -4.77 -3.49 8.58
N ILE A 106 -5.62 -3.51 7.55
CA ILE A 106 -5.64 -4.59 6.55
C ILE A 106 -5.50 -3.98 5.17
N ASP A 107 -4.55 -4.52 4.41
CA ASP A 107 -4.32 -4.20 3.01
C ASP A 107 -4.77 -5.37 2.13
N ILE A 108 -5.49 -5.07 1.06
CA ILE A 108 -5.72 -6.03 -0.02
C ILE A 108 -5.35 -5.44 -1.38
N ASN A 109 -4.80 -6.30 -2.24
CA ASN A 109 -4.51 -5.99 -3.62
C ASN A 109 -5.56 -6.60 -4.55
N MET A 110 -5.97 -5.86 -5.57
CA MET A 110 -6.84 -6.35 -6.64
C MET A 110 -6.29 -5.97 -8.01
N PRO A 111 -6.26 -6.87 -9.01
CA PRO A 111 -6.02 -6.47 -10.39
C PRO A 111 -7.01 -5.40 -10.84
N ARG A 112 -6.59 -4.44 -11.66
CA ARG A 112 -7.44 -3.33 -12.14
C ARG A 112 -8.80 -3.80 -12.68
N ARG A 113 -8.82 -4.85 -13.51
CA ARG A 113 -10.06 -5.44 -14.03
C ARG A 113 -11.01 -5.91 -12.94
N ASP A 114 -10.49 -6.63 -11.94
CA ASP A 114 -11.26 -7.16 -10.81
C ASP A 114 -11.76 -6.02 -9.90
N TYR A 115 -10.91 -5.01 -9.64
CA TYR A 115 -11.26 -3.83 -8.87
C TYR A 115 -12.43 -3.05 -9.51
N ASP A 116 -12.39 -2.83 -10.83
CA ASP A 116 -13.43 -2.06 -11.54
C ASP A 116 -14.79 -2.79 -11.51
N VAL A 117 -14.80 -4.13 -11.43
CA VAL A 117 -16.02 -4.95 -11.24
C VAL A 117 -16.45 -4.99 -9.77
N PHE A 118 -15.49 -5.07 -8.85
CA PHE A 118 -15.74 -5.19 -7.41
C PHE A 118 -16.47 -3.99 -6.81
N ILE A 119 -16.01 -2.77 -7.08
CA ILE A 119 -16.56 -1.55 -6.47
C ILE A 119 -18.09 -1.44 -6.63
N PRO A 120 -18.69 -1.52 -7.84
CA PRO A 120 -20.14 -1.43 -7.97
C PRO A 120 -20.89 -2.59 -7.31
N LEU A 121 -20.33 -3.81 -7.33
CA LEU A 121 -20.95 -4.98 -6.68
C LEU A 121 -20.97 -4.84 -5.16
N PHE A 122 -19.83 -4.47 -4.57
CA PHE A 122 -19.71 -4.25 -3.14
C PHE A 122 -20.59 -3.08 -2.68
N THR A 123 -20.61 -1.98 -3.44
CA THR A 123 -21.49 -0.83 -3.17
C THR A 123 -22.97 -1.23 -3.18
N ARG A 124 -23.40 -2.05 -4.15
CA ARG A 124 -24.78 -2.52 -4.22
C ARG A 124 -25.15 -3.42 -3.04
N LYS A 125 -24.27 -4.34 -2.64
CA LYS A 125 -24.55 -5.31 -1.56
C LYS A 125 -24.44 -4.70 -0.17
N PHE A 126 -23.43 -3.87 0.06
CA PHE A 126 -23.05 -3.40 1.39
C PHE A 126 -22.94 -1.87 1.53
N GLY A 127 -23.38 -1.08 0.55
CA GLY A 127 -23.35 0.39 0.62
C GLY A 127 -24.17 0.99 1.76
N TRP A 128 -25.11 0.23 2.33
CA TRP A 128 -25.82 0.61 3.55
C TRP A 128 -24.91 0.55 4.78
N LYS A 129 -23.99 -0.42 4.84
CA LYS A 129 -23.08 -0.71 5.98
C LYS A 129 -21.73 0.02 5.89
N TYR A 130 -21.24 0.29 4.68
CA TYR A 130 -19.94 0.89 4.44
C TYR A 130 -20.00 2.20 3.67
N TRP A 131 -19.06 3.10 3.96
CA TRP A 131 -18.63 4.12 3.01
C TRP A 131 -17.60 3.51 2.06
N ILE A 132 -17.79 3.70 0.75
CA ILE A 132 -16.87 3.23 -0.29
C ILE A 132 -16.19 4.44 -0.89
N HIS A 133 -14.95 4.71 -0.47
CA HIS A 133 -14.19 5.84 -0.97
C HIS A 133 -13.26 5.43 -2.10
N THR A 134 -13.37 6.11 -3.23
CA THR A 134 -12.53 5.84 -4.40
C THR A 134 -11.94 7.13 -4.99
N PRO A 135 -10.76 7.06 -5.64
CA PRO A 135 -10.14 8.23 -6.29
C PRO A 135 -11.04 8.95 -7.30
N GLN A 136 -11.86 8.19 -8.04
CA GLN A 136 -12.75 8.73 -9.07
C GLN A 136 -14.12 9.15 -8.52
N GLY A 137 -14.69 8.37 -7.60
CA GLY A 137 -16.09 8.49 -7.18
C GLY A 137 -16.33 9.39 -5.98
N THR A 138 -15.32 9.70 -5.16
CA THR A 138 -15.54 10.36 -3.87
C THR A 138 -14.91 11.74 -3.83
N LYS A 139 -15.76 12.78 -3.81
CA LYS A 139 -15.34 14.18 -3.71
C LYS A 139 -14.68 14.44 -2.36
N GLY A 140 -13.54 15.13 -2.33
CA GLY A 140 -12.84 15.49 -1.10
C GLY A 140 -12.07 14.35 -0.43
N TYR A 141 -12.10 13.13 -1.00
CA TYR A 141 -11.36 11.98 -0.46
C TYR A 141 -9.84 12.12 -0.61
N ASN A 142 -9.39 12.70 -1.73
CA ASN A 142 -8.01 13.16 -1.92
C ASN A 142 -6.90 12.09 -1.75
N LEU A 143 -7.22 10.81 -1.95
CA LEU A 143 -6.26 9.69 -1.98
C LEU A 143 -6.30 8.97 -3.33
N LEU A 144 -5.16 8.38 -3.73
CA LEU A 144 -5.02 7.59 -4.97
C LEU A 144 -5.35 6.09 -4.78
N LEU A 145 -5.62 5.66 -3.56
CA LEU A 145 -6.05 4.30 -3.21
C LEU A 145 -7.49 4.33 -2.72
N SER A 146 -8.21 3.21 -2.76
CA SER A 146 -9.60 3.16 -2.29
C SER A 146 -9.70 2.62 -0.86
N ARG A 147 -10.74 3.03 -0.14
CA ARG A 147 -11.00 2.60 1.24
C ARG A 147 -12.44 2.12 1.39
N ILE A 148 -12.62 0.97 2.01
CA ILE A 148 -13.94 0.52 2.51
C ILE A 148 -13.97 0.81 4.01
N ARG A 149 -14.91 1.65 4.45
CA ARG A 149 -14.97 2.16 5.82
C ARG A 149 -16.29 1.83 6.50
N LEU A 150 -16.25 1.27 7.69
CA LEU A 150 -17.44 0.88 8.45
C LEU A 150 -18.19 2.10 8.98
N LYS A 151 -19.47 2.23 8.64
CA LYS A 151 -20.34 3.28 9.19
C LYS A 151 -20.58 3.07 10.68
N GLY A 152 -20.79 4.15 11.42
CA GLY A 152 -21.03 4.09 12.87
C GLY A 152 -19.76 3.90 13.71
N THR A 153 -18.57 3.99 13.11
CA THR A 153 -17.27 3.95 13.78
C THR A 153 -16.45 5.20 13.46
N SER A 154 -15.37 5.44 14.22
CA SER A 154 -14.42 6.52 14.02
C SER A 154 -12.99 6.04 14.26
N VAL A 155 -12.22 5.99 13.19
CA VAL A 155 -10.78 5.75 13.11
C VAL A 155 -10.19 6.84 12.20
N VAL A 156 -9.88 7.98 12.81
CA VAL A 156 -9.39 9.17 12.09
C VAL A 156 -7.89 9.06 11.88
N THR A 157 -7.45 9.10 10.62
CA THR A 157 -6.02 9.17 10.27
C THR A 157 -5.63 10.58 9.82
N ARG A 158 -4.33 10.82 9.59
CA ARG A 158 -3.83 12.07 8.97
C ARG A 158 -4.58 12.47 7.70
N GLU A 159 -5.08 11.49 6.96
CA GLU A 159 -5.73 11.72 5.68
C GLU A 159 -7.18 12.21 5.83
N ASP A 160 -7.70 12.14 7.04
CA ASP A 160 -9.11 12.34 7.37
C ASP A 160 -9.38 13.64 8.14
N PHE A 161 -8.42 14.56 8.27
CA PHE A 161 -8.62 15.82 9.03
C PHE A 161 -9.86 16.64 8.64
N LYS A 162 -10.34 16.50 7.40
CA LYS A 162 -11.53 17.17 6.88
C LYS A 162 -12.64 16.19 6.50
N ASN A 163 -12.44 14.90 6.74
CA ASN A 163 -13.33 13.83 6.33
C ASN A 163 -14.20 13.41 7.53
N LYS A 164 -15.52 13.54 7.38
CA LYS A 164 -16.48 13.13 8.41
C LYS A 164 -16.81 11.64 8.38
N GLU A 165 -16.40 10.95 7.31
CA GLU A 165 -16.67 9.54 7.04
C GLU A 165 -15.44 8.68 7.41
N ALA A 166 -14.81 9.00 8.54
CA ALA A 166 -13.55 8.40 8.99
C ALA A 166 -13.77 7.15 9.85
N GLY A 167 -14.49 6.14 9.36
CA GLY A 167 -14.68 4.87 10.08
C GLY A 167 -13.49 3.90 9.97
N ALA A 168 -13.52 2.81 10.75
CA ALA A 168 -12.59 1.68 10.64
C ALA A 168 -12.56 1.15 9.20
N PHE A 169 -11.38 0.88 8.65
CA PHE A 169 -11.23 0.76 7.20
C PHE A 169 -10.25 -0.31 6.74
N ILE A 170 -10.47 -0.82 5.53
CA ILE A 170 -9.53 -1.65 4.77
C ILE A 170 -9.04 -0.86 3.57
N ASP A 171 -7.73 -0.88 3.34
CA ASP A 171 -7.08 -0.24 2.20
C ASP A 171 -7.09 -1.18 0.98
N LEU A 172 -7.60 -0.67 -0.14
CA LEU A 172 -7.69 -1.35 -1.44
C LEU A 172 -6.60 -0.81 -2.37
N PHE A 173 -5.55 -1.60 -2.57
CA PHE A 173 -4.50 -1.32 -3.53
C PHE A 173 -4.83 -1.94 -4.89
N VAL A 174 -4.65 -1.16 -5.95
CA VAL A 174 -4.88 -1.64 -7.31
C VAL A 174 -3.55 -2.09 -7.92
N MET A 175 -3.50 -3.35 -8.33
CA MET A 175 -2.47 -3.87 -9.22
C MET A 175 -2.77 -3.41 -10.65
N GLU A 176 -2.06 -2.38 -11.07
CA GLU A 176 -2.17 -1.79 -12.39
C GLU A 176 -1.39 -2.57 -13.43
N ASN A 177 -1.93 -2.62 -14.64
CA ASN A 177 -1.21 -3.13 -15.79
C ASN A 177 -0.11 -2.13 -16.18
N THR A 178 0.99 -2.62 -16.75
CA THR A 178 2.00 -1.74 -17.35
C THR A 178 2.63 -2.34 -18.59
N PHE A 179 3.25 -1.50 -19.41
CA PHE A 179 3.66 -1.85 -20.76
C PHE A 179 4.78 -2.92 -20.79
N ASN A 180 4.73 -3.83 -21.78
CA ASN A 180 5.80 -4.79 -22.01
C ASN A 180 7.06 -4.12 -22.57
N ASN A 181 6.86 -3.09 -23.41
CA ASN A 181 7.94 -2.25 -23.90
C ASN A 181 8.59 -1.46 -22.75
N ALA A 182 9.92 -1.54 -22.64
CA ALA A 182 10.66 -0.95 -21.54
C ALA A 182 10.60 0.58 -21.52
N LEU A 183 10.66 1.25 -22.68
CA LEU A 183 10.59 2.71 -22.75
C LEU A 183 9.22 3.21 -22.30
N ALA A 184 8.14 2.66 -22.87
CA ALA A 184 6.77 3.01 -22.48
C ALA A 184 6.50 2.74 -21.00
N ARG A 185 7.03 1.63 -20.45
CA ARG A 185 6.92 1.30 -19.03
C ARG A 185 7.65 2.28 -18.12
N ASN A 186 8.84 2.73 -18.51
CA ASN A 186 9.60 3.73 -17.75
C ASN A 186 8.89 5.09 -17.77
N LEU A 187 8.39 5.53 -18.94
CA LEU A 187 7.61 6.76 -19.04
C LEU A 187 6.33 6.69 -18.19
N HIS A 188 5.62 5.56 -18.23
CA HIS A 188 4.46 5.31 -17.38
C HIS A 188 4.81 5.42 -15.89
N GLY A 189 5.91 4.78 -15.46
CA GLY A 189 6.34 4.83 -14.06
C GLY A 189 6.77 6.22 -13.60
N LEU A 190 7.48 6.97 -14.45
CA LEU A 190 7.85 8.36 -14.17
C LEU A 190 6.61 9.24 -14.02
N ALA A 191 5.61 9.07 -14.88
CA ALA A 191 4.35 9.79 -14.80
C ALA A 191 3.56 9.46 -13.52
N CYS A 192 3.47 8.18 -13.15
CA CYS A 192 2.82 7.74 -11.90
C CYS A 192 3.51 8.33 -10.66
N CYS A 193 4.83 8.20 -10.58
CA CYS A 193 5.61 8.73 -9.46
C CYS A 193 5.53 10.25 -9.38
N GLY A 194 5.63 10.94 -10.52
CA GLY A 194 5.52 12.41 -10.61
C GLY A 194 4.16 12.91 -10.15
N LEU A 195 3.06 12.33 -10.66
CA LEU A 195 1.71 12.71 -10.25
C LEU A 195 1.41 12.34 -8.80
N GLY A 196 1.85 11.17 -8.33
CA GLY A 196 1.75 10.80 -6.91
C GLY A 196 2.47 11.81 -6.00
N PHE A 197 3.66 12.28 -6.42
CA PHE A 197 4.38 13.34 -5.72
C PHE A 197 3.63 14.67 -5.75
N LEU A 198 3.07 15.08 -6.88
CA LEU A 198 2.27 16.31 -6.97
C LEU A 198 1.01 16.26 -6.10
N VAL A 199 0.31 15.11 -6.06
CA VAL A 199 -0.81 14.86 -5.14
C VAL A 199 -0.35 15.01 -3.69
N SER A 200 0.80 14.43 -3.33
CA SER A 200 1.41 14.61 -2.01
C SER A 200 1.63 16.10 -1.71
N CYS A 201 2.29 16.86 -2.59
CA CYS A 201 2.55 18.29 -2.40
C CYS A 201 1.25 19.10 -2.20
N ARG A 202 0.20 18.83 -2.98
CA ARG A 202 -1.11 19.49 -2.81
C ARG A 202 -1.75 19.18 -1.46
N LYS A 203 -1.67 17.94 -0.98
CA LYS A 203 -2.15 17.57 0.37
C LYS A 203 -1.38 18.31 1.46
N PHE A 204 -0.05 18.37 1.34
CA PHE A 204 0.80 19.15 2.24
C PHE A 204 0.40 20.63 2.28
N TYR A 205 0.10 21.24 1.13
CA TYR A 205 -0.40 22.62 1.08
C TYR A 205 -1.81 22.79 1.69
N ARG A 206 -2.72 21.84 1.41
CA ARG A 206 -4.09 21.81 1.94
C ARG A 206 -4.10 21.79 3.48
N ASP A 207 -3.21 20.99 4.07
CA ASP A 207 -3.13 20.72 5.52
C ASP A 207 -1.86 21.32 6.15
N ARG A 208 -1.33 22.38 5.52
CA ARG A 208 -0.05 23.01 5.89
C ARG A 208 0.07 23.37 7.36
N LYS A 209 -1.02 23.78 8.01
CA LYS A 209 -1.02 24.13 9.44
C LYS A 209 -0.73 22.89 10.29
N GLN A 210 -1.46 21.80 10.06
CA GLN A 210 -1.28 20.52 10.73
C GLN A 210 0.09 19.91 10.42
N MET A 211 0.50 19.92 9.16
CA MET A 211 1.81 19.38 8.74
C MET A 211 2.97 20.15 9.39
N MET A 212 2.91 21.48 9.46
CA MET A 212 3.97 22.26 10.10
C MET A 212 3.99 22.08 11.61
N LYS A 213 2.84 21.90 12.26
CA LYS A 213 2.77 21.53 13.68
C LYS A 213 3.45 20.18 13.91
N MET A 214 3.10 19.16 13.13
CA MET A 214 3.72 17.85 13.15
C MET A 214 5.24 17.88 12.96
N ALA A 215 5.74 18.69 12.02
CA ALA A 215 7.18 18.86 11.82
C ALA A 215 7.87 19.52 13.02
N ALA A 216 7.23 20.48 13.67
CA ALA A 216 7.76 21.11 14.88
C ALA A 216 7.81 20.11 16.05
N ASP A 217 6.74 19.34 16.24
CA ASP A 217 6.63 18.34 17.31
C ASP A 217 7.66 17.19 17.13
N SER A 218 8.05 16.87 15.89
CA SER A 218 9.01 15.79 15.61
C SER A 218 10.46 16.06 16.06
N GLY A 219 10.84 17.33 16.28
CA GLY A 219 12.22 17.71 16.61
C GLY A 219 13.25 17.54 15.46
N GLU A 220 12.86 16.99 14.31
CA GLU A 220 13.77 16.76 13.18
C GLU A 220 13.90 18.01 12.28
N ALA A 221 15.01 18.75 12.41
CA ALA A 221 15.28 19.96 11.63
C ALA A 221 15.18 19.77 10.09
N GLY A 222 15.50 18.57 9.59
CA GLY A 222 15.39 18.23 8.16
C GLY A 222 13.95 18.11 7.66
N MET A 223 13.02 17.70 8.52
CA MET A 223 11.63 17.42 8.15
C MET A 223 10.86 18.68 7.80
N ALA A 224 11.01 19.75 8.60
CA ALA A 224 10.39 21.04 8.35
C ALA A 224 10.79 21.62 6.99
N LYS A 225 12.04 21.42 6.55
CA LYS A 225 12.52 21.85 5.23
C LYS A 225 11.81 21.10 4.10
N VAL A 226 11.68 19.77 4.20
CA VAL A 226 10.95 18.95 3.22
C VAL A 226 9.49 19.37 3.15
N PHE A 227 8.84 19.61 4.30
CA PHE A 227 7.44 19.98 4.36
C PHE A 227 7.20 21.36 3.73
N LYS A 228 8.03 22.36 4.06
CA LYS A 228 7.99 23.70 3.43
C LYS A 228 8.15 23.61 1.91
N MET A 229 9.07 22.78 1.42
CA MET A 229 9.25 22.54 -0.02
C MET A 229 7.98 21.97 -0.67
N LYS A 230 7.40 20.91 -0.08
CA LYS A 230 6.15 20.30 -0.57
C LYS A 230 4.99 21.28 -0.55
N ILE A 231 4.87 22.10 0.50
CA ILE A 231 3.85 23.15 0.63
C ILE A 231 4.02 24.20 -0.48
N ALA A 232 5.25 24.64 -0.76
CA ALA A 232 5.53 25.60 -1.81
C ALA A 232 5.17 25.04 -3.20
N ILE A 233 5.60 23.82 -3.52
CA ILE A 233 5.22 23.15 -4.77
C ILE A 233 3.69 23.01 -4.86
N GLY A 234 3.05 22.57 -3.78
CA GLY A 234 1.59 22.43 -3.70
C GLY A 234 0.83 23.74 -3.84
N PHE A 235 1.43 24.87 -3.46
CA PHE A 235 0.89 26.21 -3.71
C PHE A 235 1.00 26.59 -5.18
N LEU A 236 2.16 26.36 -5.81
CA LEU A 236 2.40 26.71 -7.23
C LEU A 236 1.42 26.00 -8.18
N ILE A 237 1.03 24.76 -7.87
CA ILE A 237 0.04 24.00 -8.64
C ILE A 237 -1.39 24.08 -8.06
N SER A 238 -1.68 25.09 -7.23
CA SER A 238 -2.96 25.19 -6.53
C SER A 238 -4.16 25.58 -7.41
N PHE A 239 -3.90 26.07 -8.63
CA PHE A 239 -4.91 26.31 -9.66
C PHE A 239 -5.57 25.02 -10.15
N ILE A 240 -4.96 23.85 -9.91
CA ILE A 240 -5.58 22.53 -10.10
C ILE A 240 -6.18 22.07 -8.77
N SER A 241 -7.48 21.79 -8.76
CA SER A 241 -8.15 21.23 -7.59
C SER A 241 -7.53 19.88 -7.21
N LEU A 242 -7.48 19.56 -5.91
CA LEU A 242 -6.88 18.29 -5.47
C LEU A 242 -7.68 17.08 -5.96
N ASP A 243 -9.01 17.17 -6.00
CA ASP A 243 -9.87 16.13 -6.58
C ASP A 243 -9.53 15.91 -8.07
N THR A 244 -9.35 16.98 -8.85
CA THR A 244 -8.94 16.87 -10.27
C THR A 244 -7.58 16.19 -10.40
N LEU A 245 -6.60 16.59 -9.58
CA LEU A 245 -5.26 16.03 -9.64
C LEU A 245 -5.23 14.54 -9.26
N VAL A 246 -6.03 14.13 -8.26
CA VAL A 246 -6.18 12.72 -7.89
C VAL A 246 -6.83 11.92 -9.02
N ARG A 247 -7.87 12.45 -9.67
CA ARG A 247 -8.50 11.80 -10.83
C ARG A 247 -7.53 11.64 -12.00
N ILE A 248 -6.70 12.66 -12.27
CA ILE A 248 -5.64 12.57 -13.28
C ILE A 248 -4.60 11.51 -12.89
N GLY A 249 -4.15 11.51 -11.63
CA GLY A 249 -3.19 10.53 -11.13
C GLY A 249 -3.69 9.09 -11.26
N ASP A 250 -4.92 8.82 -10.84
CA ASP A 250 -5.52 7.50 -10.97
C ASP A 250 -5.79 7.12 -12.44
N ASN A 251 -6.12 8.08 -13.32
CA ASN A 251 -6.20 7.84 -14.76
C ASN A 251 -4.85 7.46 -15.39
N VAL A 252 -3.77 8.10 -14.94
CA VAL A 252 -2.40 7.75 -15.38
C VAL A 252 -2.00 6.36 -14.87
N ASN A 253 -2.28 6.04 -13.61
CA ASN A 253 -2.02 4.70 -13.05
C ASN A 253 -2.66 3.59 -13.91
N ARG A 254 -3.89 3.82 -14.41
CA ARG A 254 -4.65 2.86 -15.23
C ARG A 254 -4.46 3.02 -16.74
N ILE A 255 -3.45 3.76 -17.23
CA ILE A 255 -3.32 4.09 -18.65
C ILE A 255 -3.09 2.86 -19.53
N CYS A 256 -2.40 1.83 -19.00
CA CYS A 256 -2.23 0.57 -19.69
C CYS A 256 -3.49 -0.30 -19.53
N LYS A 257 -4.24 -0.52 -20.62
CA LYS A 257 -5.49 -1.31 -20.60
C LYS A 257 -5.31 -2.80 -20.91
N ASN A 258 -4.07 -3.25 -21.12
CA ASN A 258 -3.80 -4.64 -21.47
C ASN A 258 -3.79 -5.54 -20.23
N ASP A 259 -4.91 -6.23 -19.98
CA ASP A 259 -5.05 -7.19 -18.88
C ASP A 259 -4.19 -8.47 -19.03
N HIS A 260 -3.52 -8.63 -20.17
CA HIS A 260 -2.55 -9.68 -20.43
C HIS A 260 -1.11 -9.16 -20.44
N SER A 261 -0.87 -7.93 -19.96
CA SER A 261 0.49 -7.41 -19.83
C SER A 261 1.37 -8.35 -19.01
N LYS A 262 2.64 -8.50 -19.42
CA LYS A 262 3.63 -9.33 -18.70
C LYS A 262 3.90 -8.76 -17.31
N TYR A 263 3.84 -7.43 -17.17
CA TYR A 263 4.17 -6.71 -15.96
C TYR A 263 2.92 -6.08 -15.34
N VAL A 264 2.89 -6.08 -14.02
CA VAL A 264 1.93 -5.32 -13.20
C VAL A 264 2.69 -4.53 -12.15
N THR A 265 2.05 -3.52 -11.58
CA THR A 265 2.65 -2.68 -10.54
C THR A 265 1.61 -2.15 -9.56
N VAL A 266 2.03 -1.81 -8.34
CA VAL A 266 1.18 -1.15 -7.34
C VAL A 266 1.70 0.29 -7.13
N PRO A 267 1.28 1.27 -7.95
CA PRO A 267 1.87 2.61 -7.93
C PRO A 267 1.61 3.39 -6.64
N THR A 268 0.54 3.03 -5.92
CA THR A 268 0.16 3.62 -4.63
C THR A 268 0.72 2.87 -3.43
N GLY A 269 1.39 1.73 -3.67
CA GLY A 269 2.01 0.93 -2.63
C GLY A 269 3.22 1.60 -1.99
N ARG A 270 3.72 1.00 -0.92
CA ARG A 270 4.86 1.45 -0.13
C ARG A 270 6.12 1.75 -0.95
N LYS A 271 6.44 0.94 -1.97
CA LYS A 271 7.61 1.15 -2.84
C LYS A 271 7.26 1.75 -4.21
N TYR A 272 6.03 2.21 -4.37
CA TYR A 272 5.52 2.86 -5.57
C TYR A 272 5.71 2.02 -6.84
N PHE A 273 5.57 2.65 -8.00
CA PHE A 273 5.54 1.98 -9.30
C PHE A 273 6.76 1.07 -9.55
N PHE A 274 7.96 1.61 -9.42
CA PHE A 274 9.18 0.87 -9.79
C PHE A 274 9.59 -0.16 -8.75
N GLY A 275 9.35 0.13 -7.47
CA GLY A 275 9.71 -0.77 -6.38
C GLY A 275 8.70 -1.89 -6.17
N GLU A 276 7.48 -1.76 -6.71
CA GLU A 276 6.44 -2.81 -6.67
C GLU A 276 6.03 -3.25 -8.07
N MET A 277 6.99 -3.32 -8.99
CA MET A 277 6.78 -3.89 -10.32
C MET A 277 7.08 -5.39 -10.31
N TYR A 278 6.13 -6.19 -10.78
CA TYR A 278 6.21 -7.65 -10.76
C TYR A 278 5.89 -8.25 -12.13
N LEU A 279 6.27 -9.51 -12.34
CA LEU A 279 5.67 -10.30 -13.40
C LEU A 279 4.25 -10.69 -12.97
N ARG A 280 3.28 -10.53 -13.86
CA ARG A 280 1.87 -10.88 -13.61
C ARG A 280 1.71 -12.30 -13.07
N LYS A 281 2.45 -13.26 -13.62
CA LYS A 281 2.38 -14.67 -13.23
C LYS A 281 2.75 -14.93 -11.76
N ASP A 282 3.55 -14.07 -11.15
CA ASP A 282 4.06 -14.24 -9.79
C ASP A 282 3.09 -13.69 -8.75
N VAL A 283 2.38 -12.59 -9.06
CA VAL A 283 1.54 -11.87 -8.09
C VAL A 283 0.03 -11.91 -8.37
N CYS A 284 -0.39 -12.09 -9.63
CA CYS A 284 -1.83 -12.18 -9.97
C CYS A 284 -2.37 -13.62 -9.92
N ARG A 285 -1.50 -14.63 -9.92
CA ARG A 285 -1.90 -16.00 -9.55
C ARG A 285 -1.93 -16.08 -8.05
N THR A 286 -2.94 -16.75 -7.49
CA THR A 286 -3.16 -16.77 -6.04
C THR A 286 -3.07 -18.18 -5.47
N ARG A 287 -2.85 -18.28 -4.16
CA ARG A 287 -3.03 -19.49 -3.36
C ARG A 287 -3.71 -19.12 -2.05
N LYS A 288 -4.40 -20.07 -1.41
CA LYS A 288 -5.01 -19.86 -0.10
C LYS A 288 -4.00 -20.13 1.02
N VAL A 289 -4.06 -19.33 2.08
CA VAL A 289 -3.31 -19.49 3.33
C VAL A 289 -4.22 -19.18 4.52
N LEU A 290 -3.86 -19.69 5.69
CA LEU A 290 -4.59 -19.42 6.93
C LEU A 290 -4.30 -17.98 7.41
N TYR A 291 -5.36 -17.29 7.82
CA TYR A 291 -5.31 -16.00 8.48
C TYR A 291 -6.52 -15.89 9.40
N ASP A 292 -6.26 -15.88 10.71
CA ASP A 292 -7.28 -15.83 11.77
C ASP A 292 -8.38 -16.89 11.58
N GLY A 293 -7.97 -18.15 11.45
CA GLY A 293 -8.87 -19.30 11.28
C GLY A 293 -9.52 -19.45 9.89
N ASN A 294 -9.39 -18.45 9.01
CA ASN A 294 -10.01 -18.44 7.69
C ASN A 294 -8.98 -18.59 6.56
N LEU A 295 -9.42 -19.11 5.41
CA LEU A 295 -8.57 -19.25 4.22
C LEU A 295 -8.71 -18.03 3.30
N TYR A 296 -7.67 -17.21 3.23
CA TYR A 296 -7.61 -16.06 2.33
C TYR A 296 -6.56 -16.22 1.25
N ARG A 297 -6.76 -15.52 0.13
CA ARG A 297 -5.84 -15.52 -1.00
C ARG A 297 -4.63 -14.64 -0.74
N VAL A 298 -3.46 -15.14 -1.09
CA VAL A 298 -2.19 -14.42 -1.19
C VAL A 298 -1.57 -14.64 -2.57
N PRO A 299 -0.58 -13.82 -3.00
CA PRO A 299 0.20 -14.12 -4.21
C PRO A 299 0.72 -15.56 -4.19
N ARG A 300 0.65 -16.26 -5.32
CA ARG A 300 1.19 -17.62 -5.44
C ARG A 300 2.68 -17.63 -5.11
N ASN A 301 3.42 -16.63 -5.59
CA ASN A 301 4.82 -16.41 -5.26
C ASN A 301 4.96 -15.39 -4.10
N ILE A 302 4.35 -15.71 -2.96
CA ILE A 302 4.33 -14.83 -1.78
C ILE A 302 5.74 -14.53 -1.25
N ASP A 303 6.67 -15.47 -1.34
CA ASP A 303 8.07 -15.26 -0.95
C ASP A 303 8.74 -14.16 -1.75
N LEU A 304 8.53 -14.13 -3.08
CA LEU A 304 9.04 -13.06 -3.93
C LEU A 304 8.40 -11.72 -3.55
N TYR A 305 7.09 -11.70 -3.33
CA TYR A 305 6.35 -10.50 -2.93
C TYR A 305 6.87 -9.92 -1.60
N LEU A 306 6.97 -10.74 -0.55
CA LEU A 306 7.40 -10.31 0.78
C LEU A 306 8.90 -9.97 0.83
N LYS A 307 9.76 -10.73 0.13
CA LYS A 307 11.19 -10.36 0.00
C LYS A 307 11.37 -9.03 -0.73
N ASN A 308 10.56 -8.77 -1.76
CA ASN A 308 10.61 -7.50 -2.46
C ASN A 308 10.21 -6.34 -1.54
N LEU A 309 9.21 -6.51 -0.68
CA LEU A 309 8.75 -5.45 0.24
C LEU A 309 9.65 -5.27 1.46
N TYR A 310 9.97 -6.36 2.16
CA TYR A 310 10.55 -6.33 3.51
C TYR A 310 11.97 -6.94 3.60
N GLY A 311 12.48 -7.56 2.52
CA GLY A 311 13.77 -8.25 2.56
C GLY A 311 13.69 -9.57 3.32
N ASP A 312 14.47 -9.71 4.38
CA ASP A 312 14.41 -10.88 5.26
C ASP A 312 13.18 -10.81 6.20
N TYR A 313 12.00 -11.04 5.61
CA TYR A 313 10.71 -10.76 6.23
C TYR A 313 10.35 -11.71 7.39
N MET A 314 11.02 -12.86 7.49
CA MET A 314 10.83 -13.80 8.60
C MET A 314 11.53 -13.32 9.88
N LYS A 315 12.58 -12.51 9.76
CA LYS A 315 13.21 -11.86 10.90
C LYS A 315 12.26 -10.80 11.48
N LEU A 316 12.07 -10.83 12.80
CA LEU A 316 11.29 -9.81 13.48
C LEU A 316 12.00 -8.45 13.40
N PRO A 317 11.26 -7.35 13.18
CA PRO A 317 11.82 -6.01 13.22
C PRO A 317 12.32 -5.70 14.64
N SER A 318 13.34 -4.85 14.76
CA SER A 318 13.69 -4.26 16.06
C SER A 318 12.59 -3.26 16.50
N PRO A 319 12.48 -2.92 17.80
CA PRO A 319 11.40 -2.05 18.29
C PRO A 319 11.31 -0.69 17.57
N ASP A 320 12.45 -0.12 17.18
CA ASP A 320 12.56 1.12 16.40
C ASP A 320 12.12 0.96 14.94
N GLN A 321 11.97 -0.26 14.44
CA GLN A 321 11.49 -0.56 13.08
C GLN A 321 10.00 -0.86 13.04
N ILE A 322 9.34 -0.97 14.20
CA ILE A 322 7.90 -1.17 14.29
C ILE A 322 7.21 0.14 13.91
N GLU A 323 6.42 0.07 12.86
CA GLU A 323 5.60 1.18 12.38
C GLU A 323 4.27 1.15 13.13
N LYS A 324 3.81 2.30 13.60
CA LYS A 324 2.48 2.47 14.20
C LYS A 324 1.72 3.52 13.42
N HIS A 325 0.46 3.25 13.09
CA HIS A 325 -0.36 4.28 12.50
C HIS A 325 -0.73 5.33 13.53
N ILE A 326 -0.84 6.57 13.05
CA ILE A 326 -1.21 7.70 13.90
C ILE A 326 -2.72 7.91 13.76
N PHE A 327 -3.44 7.66 14.86
CA PHE A 327 -4.86 7.93 14.98
C PHE A 327 -5.12 9.27 15.69
N PHE A 328 -6.27 9.87 15.41
CA PHE A 328 -6.72 11.13 16.03
C PHE A 328 -8.11 10.94 16.65
N LYS A 329 -8.43 11.80 17.63
CA LYS A 329 -9.77 11.81 18.24
C LYS A 329 -10.83 12.35 17.26
N PRO A 330 -12.10 11.91 17.39
CA PRO A 330 -12.57 10.85 18.28
C PRO A 330 -12.23 9.44 17.75
N PHE A 331 -12.02 8.49 18.66
CA PHE A 331 -11.87 7.06 18.34
C PHE A 331 -12.99 6.27 19.01
N TYR A 332 -13.74 5.49 18.23
CA TYR A 332 -14.75 4.56 18.70
C TYR A 332 -15.07 3.52 17.61
N LEU A 333 -15.48 2.33 18.02
CA LEU A 333 -15.82 1.19 17.15
C LEU A 333 -17.31 0.82 17.22
N SER A 334 -18.11 1.54 18.02
CA SER A 334 -19.56 1.38 18.11
C SER A 334 -20.30 2.69 18.40
N LEU A 335 -21.61 2.71 18.17
CA LEU A 335 -22.46 3.87 18.49
C LEU A 335 -22.64 4.03 20.00
N GLU A 336 -22.63 2.93 20.75
CA GLU A 336 -22.68 2.93 22.21
C GLU A 336 -21.44 3.60 22.81
N GLU A 337 -20.25 3.30 22.26
CA GLU A 337 -19.01 3.98 22.61
C GLU A 337 -19.07 5.46 22.27
N LYS A 338 -19.59 5.82 21.10
CA LYS A 338 -19.78 7.22 20.69
C LYS A 338 -20.64 7.99 21.70
N SER A 339 -21.83 7.47 22.05
CA SER A 339 -22.72 8.11 23.03
C SER A 339 -22.09 8.21 24.42
N SER A 340 -21.23 7.26 24.79
CA SER A 340 -20.51 7.29 26.07
C SER A 340 -19.41 8.37 26.10
N ILE A 341 -18.77 8.63 24.96
CA ILE A 341 -17.77 9.69 24.80
C ILE A 341 -18.45 11.07 24.77
N GLU A 342 -19.58 11.22 24.08
CA GLU A 342 -20.30 12.50 23.98
C GLU A 342 -20.96 12.98 25.29
N LYS A 343 -21.16 12.05 26.25
CA LYS A 343 -21.70 12.36 27.58
C LYS A 343 -20.64 12.76 28.62
N ARG A 344 -19.35 12.60 28.29
CA ARG A 344 -18.20 12.99 29.13
C ARG A 344 -17.64 14.31 28.64
#